data_AF-A0A8J7IAU7-F1
#
_entry.id   AF-A0A8J7IAU7-F1
#
_cell.length_a   1.000
_cell.length_b   1.000
_cell.length_c   1.000
_cell.angle_alpha   90.00
_cell.angle_beta   90.00
_cell.angle_gamma   90.00
#
_symmetry.space_group_name_H-M   'P 1'
#
loop_
_entity.id
_entity.type
_entity.pdbx_description
1 polymer ?
#
loop_
_entity_poly.entity_id
_entity_poly.type
_entity_poly.pdbx_seq_one_letter_code
_entity_poly.pdbx_strand_id
1 'polypeptide(L)' 'MTDAATPKQPGTGDWENEGGALEPKPAPSLPEGIIAVTSVHYRVGPYSYARLEDALAEHRRQSGE' A
#
# COMPACT_ATOMS: atom_id res chain seq x y z
N MET A 1 25.59 30.61 9.64
CA MET A 1 25.91 29.17 9.65
C MET A 1 24.58 28.44 9.79
N THR A 2 23.96 28.08 8.68
CA THR A 2 22.71 27.33 8.61
C THR A 2 23.06 25.91 8.22
N ASP A 3 22.70 24.94 9.05
CA ASP A 3 22.35 23.61 8.53
C ASP A 3 21.19 23.05 9.34
N ALA A 4 20.13 22.70 8.62
CA ALA A 4 18.83 22.35 9.14
C ALA A 4 18.79 20.86 9.48
N ALA A 5 18.10 20.52 10.57
CA ALA A 5 17.92 19.16 11.02
C ALA A 5 17.28 18.28 9.93
N THR A 6 18.00 17.25 9.47
CA THR A 6 17.45 16.15 8.69
C THR A 6 16.47 15.36 9.57
N PRO A 7 15.17 15.25 9.23
CA PRO A 7 14.30 14.32 9.92
C PRO A 7 14.67 12.91 9.47
N LYS A 8 15.20 12.12 10.41
CA LYS A 8 15.38 10.67 10.29
C LYS A 8 14.00 10.03 10.07
N GLN A 9 13.65 9.69 8.84
CA GLN A 9 12.44 8.94 8.54
C GLN A 9 12.48 7.60 9.30
N PRO A 10 11.50 7.32 10.18
CA PRO A 10 11.38 6.02 10.80
C PRO A 10 10.50 5.11 9.93
N GLY A 11 10.95 3.86 9.72
CA GLY A 11 10.04 2.77 9.38
C GLY A 11 10.23 2.11 8.02
N THR A 12 11.44 1.67 7.68
CA THR A 12 11.57 0.33 7.06
C THR A 12 11.33 -0.70 8.17
N GLY A 13 10.08 -0.81 8.60
CA GLY A 13 9.59 -1.94 9.36
C GLY A 13 9.06 -2.93 8.35
N ASP A 14 9.77 -4.04 8.21
CA ASP A 14 9.41 -5.18 7.40
C ASP A 14 7.92 -5.52 7.53
N TRP A 15 7.17 -5.27 6.47
CA TRP A 15 5.84 -5.85 6.31
C TRP A 15 6.03 -7.32 5.92
N GLU A 16 6.20 -8.18 6.91
CA GLU A 16 6.11 -9.62 6.75
C GLU A 16 4.64 -9.98 6.50
N ASN A 17 4.27 -10.04 5.22
CA ASN A 17 3.02 -10.67 4.80
C ASN A 17 3.26 -12.19 4.79
N GLU A 18 2.78 -12.89 5.82
CA GLU A 18 2.76 -14.35 5.94
C GLU A 18 1.84 -15.01 4.88
N GLY A 19 2.20 -14.84 3.61
CA GLY A 19 1.34 -15.21 2.48
C GLY A 19 2.13 -15.39 1.19
N GLY A 20 3.17 -16.22 1.23
CA GLY A 20 3.91 -16.65 0.04
C GLY A 20 4.64 -15.51 -0.66
N ALA A 21 5.81 -15.14 -0.13
CA ALA A 21 6.70 -14.19 -0.78
C ALA A 21 7.04 -14.67 -2.20
N LEU A 22 6.44 -14.03 -3.21
CA LEU A 22 7.06 -14.03 -4.53
C LEU A 22 8.35 -13.23 -4.36
N GLU A 23 9.49 -13.89 -4.62
CA GLU A 23 10.81 -13.25 -4.68
C GLU A 23 10.65 -11.87 -5.32
N PRO A 24 11.07 -10.78 -4.65
CA PRO A 24 10.88 -9.44 -5.18
C PRO A 24 11.65 -9.36 -6.49
N LYS A 25 10.91 -9.50 -7.60
CA LYS A 25 11.48 -9.33 -8.93
C LYS A 25 12.08 -7.93 -8.96
N PRO A 26 13.34 -7.76 -9.41
CA PRO A 26 13.93 -6.44 -9.51
C PRO A 26 12.98 -5.53 -10.27
N ALA A 27 12.52 -4.47 -9.60
CA ALA A 27 11.70 -3.47 -10.25
C ALA A 27 12.49 -2.92 -11.44
N PRO A 28 11.87 -2.77 -12.63
CA PRO A 28 12.54 -2.13 -13.74
C PRO A 28 13.00 -0.73 -13.30
N SER A 29 14.19 -0.33 -13.73
CA SER A 29 14.70 1.02 -13.48
C SER A 29 13.71 2.06 -14.00
N LEU A 30 13.21 2.91 -13.11
CA LEU A 30 12.27 3.96 -13.47
C LEU A 30 13.02 5.11 -14.18
N PRO A 31 12.49 5.65 -15.29
CA PRO A 31 13.01 6.86 -15.93
C PRO A 31 13.04 8.07 -14.99
N GLU A 32 13.85 9.07 -15.34
CA GLU A 32 13.91 10.33 -14.61
C GLU A 32 12.53 11.00 -14.55
N GLY A 33 12.12 11.42 -13.35
CA GLY A 33 10.81 12.01 -13.09
C GLY A 33 9.66 11.00 -12.87
N ILE A 34 9.90 9.69 -12.96
CA ILE A 34 8.88 8.66 -12.67
C ILE A 34 9.08 8.10 -11.26
N ILE A 35 8.01 8.11 -10.46
CA ILE A 35 7.98 7.59 -9.09
C ILE A 35 6.97 6.44 -9.02
N ALA A 36 7.41 5.27 -8.57
CA ALA A 36 6.50 4.19 -8.22
C ALA A 36 5.93 4.43 -6.82
N VAL A 37 4.62 4.32 -6.68
CA VAL A 37 3.92 4.44 -5.39
C VAL A 37 3.18 3.13 -5.11
N THR A 38 3.45 2.56 -3.95
CA THR A 38 2.70 1.39 -3.46
C THR A 38 1.41 1.88 -2.81
N SER A 39 0.27 1.34 -3.25
CA SER A 39 -1.06 1.68 -2.72
C SER A 39 -1.85 0.43 -2.36
N VAL A 40 -2.52 0.45 -1.21
CA VAL A 40 -3.43 -0.62 -0.79
C VAL A 40 -4.80 -0.40 -1.42
N HIS A 41 -5.40 -1.47 -1.94
CA HIS A 41 -6.78 -1.50 -2.41
C HIS A 41 -7.50 -2.70 -1.77
N TYR A 42 -8.75 -2.49 -1.39
CA TYR A 42 -9.62 -3.50 -0.78
C TYR A 42 -10.64 -3.97 -1.80
N ARG A 43 -10.90 -5.28 -1.88
CA ARG A 43 -11.84 -5.85 -2.85
C ARG A 43 -13.01 -6.53 -2.15
N VAL A 44 -14.22 -6.26 -2.62
CA VAL A 44 -15.46 -6.94 -2.19
C VAL A 44 -16.18 -7.41 -3.46
N GLY A 45 -16.03 -8.69 -3.77
CA GLY A 45 -16.49 -9.24 -5.04
C GLY A 45 -15.90 -8.48 -6.25
N PRO A 46 -16.74 -7.92 -7.14
CA PRO A 46 -16.28 -7.16 -8.31
C PRO A 46 -15.83 -5.72 -7.97
N TYR A 47 -16.04 -5.24 -6.74
CA TYR A 47 -15.78 -3.85 -6.36
C TYR A 47 -14.39 -3.68 -5.73
N SER A 48 -13.75 -2.55 -6.00
CA SER A 48 -12.46 -2.13 -5.41
C SER A 48 -12.62 -0.79 -4.70
N TYR A 49 -12.01 -0.67 -3.52
CA TYR A 49 -12.06 0.51 -2.66
C TYR A 49 -10.65 0.93 -2.23
N ALA A 50 -10.40 2.23 -2.17
CA ALA A 50 -9.16 2.78 -1.62
C ALA A 50 -9.17 2.80 -0.08
N ARG A 51 -10.36 2.86 0.53
CA ARG A 51 -10.53 2.93 1.99
C ARG A 51 -11.15 1.64 2.51
N LEU A 52 -10.65 1.17 3.65
CA LEU A 52 -11.18 -0.03 4.30
C LEU A 52 -12.65 0.16 4.74
N GLU A 53 -13.01 1.37 5.18
CA GLU A 53 -14.36 1.73 5.63
C GLU A 53 -15.43 1.40 4.58
N ASP A 54 -15.14 1.75 3.32
CA ASP A 54 -16.06 1.59 2.19
C ASP A 54 -16.21 0.11 1.82
N ALA A 55 -15.09 -0.63 1.83
CA ALA A 55 -15.11 -2.07 1.63
C ALA A 55 -15.91 -2.78 2.73
N LEU A 56 -15.75 -2.40 3.99
CA LEU A 56 -16.52 -2.98 5.09
C LEU A 56 -18.02 -2.64 4.98
N ALA A 57 -18.36 -1.42 4.56
CA ALA A 57 -19.74 -1.04 4.32
C ALA A 57 -20.36 -1.89 3.20
N GLU A 58 -19.65 -2.09 2.10
CA GLU A 58 -20.12 -2.93 1.00
C GLU A 58 -20.24 -4.40 1.40
N HIS A 59 -19.27 -4.91 2.16
CA HIS A 59 -19.35 -6.27 2.70
C HIS A 59 -20.63 -6.47 3.52
N ARG A 60 -20.95 -5.57 4.45
CA ARG A 60 -22.20 -5.65 5.24
C ARG A 60 -23.46 -5.63 4.35
N ARG A 61 -23.50 -4.76 3.33
CA ARG A 61 -24.62 -4.71 2.37
C ARG A 61 -24.82 -6.04 1.65
N GLN A 62 -23.73 -6.69 1.23
CA GLN A 62 -23.79 -7.98 0.54
C GLN A 62 -24.13 -9.13 1.49
N SER A 63 -23.70 -9.05 2.74
CA SER A 63 -23.99 -10.04 3.78
C SER A 63 -25.42 -9.97 4.33
N GLY A 64 -26.15 -8.87 4.08
CA GLY A 64 -27.52 -8.70 4.56
C GLY A 64 -27.64 -8.45 6.06
N GLU A 65 -26.60 -7.87 6.67
CA GLU A 65 -26.51 -7.55 8.10
C GLU A 65 -27.11 -6.17 8.44
#